data_AF-A0AA41N3E5-F1
#
_entry.id   AF-A0AA41N3E5-F1
#
_cell.length_a   1.000
_cell.length_b   1.000
_cell.length_c   1.000
_cell.angle_alpha   90.00
_cell.angle_beta   90.00
_cell.angle_gamma   90.00
#
_symmetry.space_group_name_H-M   'P 1'
#
loop_
_entity.id
_entity.type
_entity.pdbx_description
1 polymer ?
#
loop_
_entity_poly.entity_id
_entity_poly.type
_entity_poly.pdbx_seq_one_letter_code
_entity_poly.pdbx_strand_id
1 'polypeptide(L)'
;MYLVTVLGNLLIISDSHLHMPMFFFLSNLSLADIVFTSTTVPKDLKNIQTQSRVSNFAGCISQIYFCVLFGCQDNLLLTVMAYDRFVAICHPLQYAAIMNP
;
A
#
# COMPACT_ATOMS: atom_id res chain seq x y z
N MET A 1 11.31 -5.74 10.93
CA MET A 1 10.21 -5.76 9.95
C MET A 1 9.45 -4.43 10.00
N TYR A 2 8.61 -4.14 11.00
CA TYR A 2 7.84 -2.88 11.09
C TYR A 2 8.62 -1.59 10.78
N LEU A 3 9.72 -1.34 11.52
CA LEU A 3 10.53 -0.14 11.32
C LEU A 3 11.16 -0.07 9.92
N VAL A 4 11.56 -1.21 9.34
CA VAL A 4 12.16 -1.27 8.00
C VAL A 4 11.12 -0.93 6.94
N THR A 5 9.89 -1.46 7.07
CA THR A 5 8.78 -1.18 6.16
C THR A 5 8.37 0.28 6.23
N VAL A 6 8.25 0.84 7.44
CA VAL A 6 7.90 2.26 7.63
C VAL A 6 8.99 3.18 7.09
N LEU A 7 10.27 2.91 7.38
CA LEU A 7 11.38 3.74 6.90
C LEU A 7 11.48 3.68 5.37
N GLY A 8 11.37 2.48 4.79
CA GLY A 8 11.40 2.26 3.34
C GLY A 8 10.28 3.02 2.61
N ASN A 9 9.06 2.93 3.12
CA ASN A 9 7.92 3.64 2.55
C ASN A 9 8.00 5.17 2.77
N LEU A 10 8.56 5.64 3.89
CA LEU A 10 8.80 7.07 4.09
C LEU A 10 9.80 7.64 3.09
N LEU A 11 10.85 6.88 2.76
CA LEU A 11 11.85 7.27 1.76
C LEU A 11 11.23 7.39 0.37
N ILE A 12 10.30 6.51 0.01
CA ILE A 12 9.56 6.56 -1.26
C ILE A 12 8.69 7.82 -1.34
N ILE A 13 8.02 8.21 -0.25
CA ILE A 13 7.17 9.41 -0.21
C ILE A 13 8.00 10.70 -0.22
N SER A 14 9.19 10.68 0.38
CA SER A 14 10.05 11.85 0.53
C SER A 14 10.85 12.18 -0.75
N ASP A 15 10.95 11.23 -1.67
CA ASP A 15 11.60 11.46 -2.95
C ASP A 15 10.68 12.28 -3.88
N SER A 16 10.82 13.59 -3.77
CA SER A 16 10.02 14.61 -4.47
C SER A 16 10.47 14.86 -5.93
N HIS A 17 11.47 14.12 -6.43
CA HIS A 17 12.24 14.57 -7.58
C HIS A 17 11.72 14.14 -8.97
N LEU A 18 10.67 13.33 -9.11
CA LEU A 18 10.17 12.94 -10.44
C LEU A 18 8.63 13.00 -10.56
N HIS A 19 8.17 14.01 -11.29
CA HIS A 19 6.81 14.23 -11.78
C HIS A 19 6.39 13.15 -12.81
N MET A 20 6.31 11.90 -12.39
CA MET A 20 5.84 10.79 -13.23
C MET A 20 4.62 10.12 -12.59
N PRO A 21 3.57 9.80 -13.35
CA PRO A 21 2.32 9.22 -12.82
C PRO A 21 2.55 7.92 -12.04
N MET A 22 3.59 7.15 -12.36
CA MET A 22 3.96 5.96 -11.59
C MET A 22 4.32 6.24 -10.12
N PHE A 23 4.99 7.36 -9.82
CA PHE A 23 5.39 7.69 -8.45
C PHE A 23 4.20 8.12 -7.57
N PHE A 24 3.15 8.68 -8.18
CA PHE A 24 1.89 8.93 -7.49
C PHE A 24 1.24 7.61 -7.02
N PHE A 25 1.19 6.59 -7.89
CA PHE A 25 0.70 5.26 -7.49
C PHE A 25 1.59 4.61 -6.43
N LEU A 26 2.91 4.74 -6.55
CA LEU A 26 3.87 4.23 -5.56
C LEU A 26 3.71 4.90 -4.18
N SER A 27 3.46 6.21 -4.16
CA SER A 27 3.19 6.95 -2.91
C SER A 27 1.91 6.44 -2.25
N ASN A 28 0.84 6.22 -3.02
CA ASN A 28 -0.40 5.63 -2.50
C ASN A 28 -0.21 4.21 -1.98
N LEU A 29 0.58 3.38 -2.66
CA LEU A 29 0.93 2.02 -2.23
C LEU A 29 1.72 2.06 -0.91
N SER A 30 2.73 2.94 -0.83
CA SER A 30 3.57 3.09 0.37
C SER A 30 2.78 3.57 1.59
N LEU A 31 1.79 4.46 1.39
CA LEU A 31 0.86 4.90 2.44
C LEU A 31 -0.05 3.74 2.88
N ALA A 32 -0.59 2.97 1.94
CA ALA A 32 -1.41 1.78 2.25
C ALA A 32 -0.61 0.77 3.08
N ASP A 33 0.63 0.48 2.70
CA ASP A 33 1.53 -0.41 3.44
C ASP A 33 1.84 0.08 4.86
N ILE A 34 2.09 1.38 5.05
CA ILE A 34 2.33 1.95 6.39
C ILE A 34 1.09 1.78 7.26
N VAL A 35 -0.10 2.09 6.74
CA VAL A 35 -1.36 1.98 7.48
C VAL A 35 -1.67 0.50 7.79
N PHE A 36 -1.46 -0.41 6.86
CA PHE A 36 -1.65 -1.84 7.05
C PHE A 36 -0.69 -2.39 8.13
N THR A 37 0.58 -2.02 8.04
CA THR A 37 1.61 -2.48 8.99
C THR A 37 1.35 -1.88 10.38
N SER A 38 0.91 -0.62 10.47
CA SER A 38 0.54 0.04 11.72
C SER A 38 -0.76 -0.45 12.34
N THR A 39 -1.66 -1.08 11.59
CA THR A 39 -2.91 -1.65 12.13
C THR A 39 -2.74 -3.11 12.54
N THR A 40 -1.89 -3.86 11.83
CA THR A 40 -1.64 -5.29 12.08
C THR A 40 -0.63 -5.51 13.22
N VAL A 41 0.51 -4.80 13.21
CA VAL A 41 1.62 -5.02 14.16
C VAL A 41 1.25 -4.75 15.63
N PRO A 42 0.61 -3.63 16.02
CA PRO A 42 0.31 -3.40 17.44
C PRO A 42 -0.72 -4.40 17.99
N LYS A 43 -1.60 -4.96 17.15
CA LYS A 43 -2.54 -6.02 17.55
C LYS A 43 -1.83 -7.36 17.76
N ASP A 44 -0.96 -7.76 16.84
CA ASP A 44 -0.16 -8.98 17.00
C ASP A 44 0.78 -8.90 18.20
N LEU A 45 1.41 -7.74 18.44
CA LEU A 45 2.31 -7.54 19.58
C LEU A 45 1.54 -7.63 20.91
N LYS A 46 0.35 -7.02 20.99
CA LYS A 46 -0.51 -7.08 22.18
C LYS A 46 -1.06 -8.50 22.40
N ASN A 47 -1.34 -9.25 21.33
CA ASN A 47 -1.81 -10.62 21.40
C ASN A 47 -0.73 -11.58 21.96
N ILE A 48 0.54 -11.38 21.60
CA ILE A 48 1.67 -12.16 22.14
C ILE A 48 1.93 -11.81 23.61
N GLN A 49 1.90 -10.52 23.97
CA GLN A 49 2.24 -10.06 25.31
C GLN A 49 1.18 -10.44 26.37
N THR A 50 -0.08 -10.56 25.97
CA THR A 50 -1.18 -10.85 26.92
C THR A 50 -1.49 -12.36 27.01
N GLN A 51 -0.93 -13.20 26.12
CA GLN A 51 -1.19 -14.64 25.97
C GLN A 51 -2.68 -15.04 25.96
N SER A 52 -3.58 -14.05 25.87
CA SER A 52 -5.02 -14.17 25.97
C SER A 52 -5.57 -14.09 24.57
N ARG A 53 -5.93 -15.27 24.06
CA ARG A 53 -6.49 -15.52 22.73
C ARG A 53 -7.94 -15.03 22.62
N VAL A 54 -8.23 -13.86 23.21
CA VAL A 54 -9.56 -13.27 23.30
C VAL A 54 -9.49 -11.87 22.70
N SER A 55 -9.15 -11.79 21.41
CA SER A 55 -9.58 -10.62 20.64
C SER A 55 -11.10 -10.61 20.71
N ASN A 56 -11.68 -9.46 21.07
CA ASN A 56 -13.11 -9.24 20.92
C ASN A 56 -13.52 -9.60 19.47
N PHE A 57 -14.67 -10.26 19.28
CA PHE A 57 -15.14 -10.71 17.95
C PHE A 57 -15.20 -9.54 16.93
N ALA A 58 -15.59 -8.35 17.41
CA ALA A 58 -15.55 -7.10 16.64
C ALA A 58 -14.10 -6.69 16.21
N GLY A 59 -13.11 -6.98 17.05
CA GLY A 59 -11.69 -6.75 16.76
C GLY A 59 -11.12 -7.67 15.68
N CYS A 60 -11.63 -8.90 15.58
CA CYS A 60 -11.29 -9.87 14.54
C CYS A 60 -11.95 -9.52 13.21
N ILE A 61 -13.26 -9.20 13.22
CA ILE A 61 -13.98 -8.78 12.02
C ILE A 61 -13.36 -7.52 11.42
N SER A 62 -13.06 -6.51 12.24
CA SER A 62 -12.40 -5.30 11.76
C SER A 62 -11.03 -5.60 11.14
N GLN A 63 -10.25 -6.54 11.71
CA GLN A 63 -8.95 -6.92 11.16
C GLN A 63 -9.07 -7.61 9.79
N ILE A 64 -9.98 -8.58 9.65
CA ILE A 64 -10.23 -9.25 8.38
C ILE A 64 -10.70 -8.25 7.32
N TYR A 65 -11.60 -7.35 7.69
CA TYR A 65 -12.11 -6.31 6.80
C TYR A 65 -11.00 -5.39 6.29
N PHE A 66 -10.17 -4.85 7.19
CA PHE A 66 -9.03 -4.02 6.78
C PHE A 66 -8.02 -4.80 5.94
N CYS A 67 -7.72 -6.05 6.29
CA CYS A 67 -6.78 -6.88 5.53
C CYS A 67 -7.26 -7.11 4.09
N VAL A 68 -8.55 -7.42 3.90
CA VAL A 68 -9.14 -7.59 2.57
C VAL A 68 -9.17 -6.27 1.81
N LEU A 69 -9.55 -5.16 2.46
CA LEU A 69 -9.58 -3.84 1.81
C LEU A 69 -8.21 -3.38 1.33
N PHE A 70 -7.20 -3.42 2.20
CA PHE A 70 -5.83 -3.02 1.84
C PHE A 70 -5.26 -3.97 0.79
N GLY A 71 -5.46 -5.28 0.93
CA GLY A 71 -5.05 -6.24 -0.10
C GLY A 71 -5.70 -5.96 -1.45
N CYS A 72 -7.00 -5.65 -1.51
CA CYS A 72 -7.65 -5.25 -2.75
C CYS A 72 -7.05 -3.95 -3.31
N GLN A 73 -6.83 -2.94 -2.48
CA GLN A 73 -6.23 -1.67 -2.88
C GLN A 73 -4.83 -1.86 -3.49
N ASP A 74 -3.99 -2.67 -2.85
CA ASP A 74 -2.62 -2.94 -3.32
C ASP A 74 -2.62 -3.67 -4.66
N ASN A 75 -3.49 -4.66 -4.84
CA ASN A 75 -3.64 -5.39 -6.10
C ASN A 75 -4.15 -4.49 -7.24
N LEU A 76 -5.09 -3.58 -6.94
CA LEU A 76 -5.57 -2.60 -7.91
C LEU A 76 -4.46 -1.63 -8.30
N LEU A 77 -3.71 -1.08 -7.34
CA LEU A 77 -2.59 -0.18 -7.60
C LEU A 77 -1.48 -0.86 -8.41
N LEU A 78 -1.12 -2.10 -8.07
CA LEU A 78 -0.16 -2.89 -8.85
C LEU A 78 -0.62 -3.12 -10.29
N THR A 79 -1.91 -3.41 -10.48
CA THR A 79 -2.51 -3.60 -11.80
C THR A 79 -2.44 -2.32 -12.62
N VAL A 80 -2.77 -1.18 -12.01
CA VAL A 80 -2.70 0.13 -12.68
C VAL A 80 -1.26 0.51 -13.04
N MET A 81 -0.29 0.23 -12.16
CA MET A 81 1.13 0.45 -12.47
C MET A 81 1.64 -0.47 -13.59
N ALA A 82 1.20 -1.73 -13.63
CA ALA A 82 1.53 -2.65 -14.72
C ALA A 82 0.90 -2.19 -16.05
N TYR A 83 -0.33 -1.67 -15.98
CA TYR A 83 -1.04 -1.12 -17.14
C TYR A 83 -0.37 0.17 -17.66
N ASP A 84 0.02 1.09 -16.78
CA ASP A 84 0.82 2.27 -17.12
C ASP A 84 2.07 1.89 -17.92
N ARG A 85 2.83 0.90 -17.43
CA ARG A 85 4.03 0.39 -18.12
C ARG A 85 3.72 -0.30 -19.44
N PHE A 86 2.59 -1.02 -19.55
CA PHE A 86 2.14 -1.60 -20.80
C PHE A 86 1.78 -0.54 -21.84
N VAL A 87 1.02 0.48 -21.48
CA VAL A 87 0.63 1.57 -22.38
C VAL A 87 1.85 2.39 -22.82
N ALA A 88 2.79 2.64 -21.91
CA ALA A 88 4.05 3.33 -22.23
C ALA A 88 4.87 2.60 -23.31
N ILE A 89 4.86 1.26 -23.30
CA ILE A 89 5.61 0.44 -24.27
C ILE A 89 4.84 0.27 -25.58
N CYS A 90 3.55 -0.06 -25.51
CA CYS A 90 2.75 -0.39 -26.69
C CYS A 90 2.25 0.85 -27.45
N HIS A 91 2.05 1.98 -26.77
CA HIS A 91 1.46 3.18 -27.37
C HIS A 91 2.15 4.48 -26.89
N PRO A 92 3.45 4.67 -27.18
CA PRO A 92 4.24 5.78 -26.63
C PRO A 92 3.72 7.17 -27.03
N LEU A 93 3.13 7.32 -28.22
CA LEU A 93 2.55 8.59 -28.70
C LEU A 93 1.21 8.93 -28.03
N GLN A 94 0.46 7.92 -27.56
CA GLN A 94 -0.81 8.11 -26.86
C GLN A 94 -0.62 8.18 -25.34
N TYR A 95 0.52 7.72 -24.83
CA TYR A 95 0.85 7.74 -23.40
C TYR A 95 0.72 9.15 -22.81
N ALA A 96 1.29 10.18 -23.45
CA ALA A 96 1.20 11.56 -22.96
C ALA A 96 -0.23 12.14 -22.97
N ALA A 97 -1.14 11.59 -23.80
CA ALA A 97 -2.54 12.01 -23.83
C ALA A 97 -3.39 11.29 -22.78
N ILE A 98 -3.10 10.01 -22.52
CA ILE A 98 -3.83 9.14 -21.58
C ILE A 98 -3.38 9.39 -20.13
N MET A 99 -2.08 9.59 -19.90
CA MET A 99 -1.47 9.82 -18.60
C MET A 99 -1.39 11.32 -18.22
N ASN A 100 -2.40 12.11 -18.60
CA ASN A 100 -2.51 13.50 -18.15
C ASN A 100 -3.04 13.56 -16.69
N PRO A 101 -2.48 14.44 -15.84
CA PRO A 101 -2.92 14.63 -14.46
C PRO A 101 -4.32 15.26 -14.34
#